data_AF-A0A138AU76-F1
#
_entry.id   AF-A0A138AU76-F1
#
_cell.length_a   1.000
_cell.length_b   1.000
_cell.length_c   1.000
_cell.angle_alpha   90.00
_cell.angle_beta   90.00
_cell.angle_gamma   90.00
#
_symmetry.space_group_name_H-M   'P 1'
#
loop_
_entity.id
_entity.type
_entity.pdbx_description
1 polymer ?
#
loop_
_entity_poly.entity_id
_entity_poly.type
_entity_poly.pdbx_seq_one_letter_code
_entity_poly.pdbx_strand_id
1 'polypeptide(L)'
;MSFTPSDDRTLVEVIHESDDTLYPLHEQYEGQHEPQPAYIELQLGTGRLGTYVNPHIGGSEPRHHHGEDRLYEVENTKMSSQAVNALLDELIPLAQRVLDGADTGINYLSGNRYATLDADAEEAEEQIAEAIRKFRYEGPGVTDEQRARLVDSYTEQVARDLSTEWGSRLVDADYDFTPFARGVAEGFVDQLIACDEAPYPLPTFDWDLGGTTWDEFTHAVESGDVPAPQGFGLKARVARLLGDAPAFTRTYGNPEVKAWVDEDNSIVEVRAERLIACSRCGQSVRVSGRVAEFDQAGTEAGGFDHQHGCGAWTEPTSAVLRVTSGTSDDELADLITDVINADDADQGEREDAARDREAAANVALTEAAEALREARDARDEAESAVETAQDDLDEAQDAGRDTSDAEVAITAARVALAEAESAVEAANEAVQEASGELADAEAGLY
;
A
#
# COMPACT_ATOMS: atom_id res chain seq x y z
N MET A 1 25.73 36.76 31.28
CA MET A 1 25.66 37.53 30.02
C MET A 1 24.38 37.08 29.33
N SER A 2 23.36 37.93 29.26
CA SER A 2 22.15 37.66 28.48
C SER A 2 22.50 37.91 27.01
N PHE A 3 22.64 36.85 26.23
CA PHE A 3 22.62 36.95 24.77
C PHE A 3 21.16 37.13 24.40
N THR A 4 20.72 38.35 24.12
CA THR A 4 19.50 38.56 23.34
C THR A 4 19.91 38.37 21.88
N PRO A 5 19.47 37.30 21.19
CA PRO A 5 19.63 37.19 19.75
C PRO A 5 19.07 38.47 19.13
N SER A 6 19.80 39.10 18.21
CA SER A 6 19.21 40.18 17.42
C SER A 6 18.08 39.57 16.62
N ASP A 7 16.86 40.00 16.90
CA ASP A 7 15.67 39.62 16.16
C ASP A 7 15.70 40.30 14.79
N ASP A 8 16.54 39.79 13.89
CA ASP A 8 16.68 40.27 12.51
C ASP A 8 15.63 39.63 11.57
N ARG A 9 14.63 38.94 12.15
CA ARG A 9 13.51 38.29 11.45
C ARG A 9 12.57 39.35 10.90
N THR A 10 12.93 39.95 9.78
CA THR A 10 12.08 41.01 9.20
C THR A 10 11.31 40.57 7.97
N LEU A 11 11.79 39.59 7.19
CA LEU A 11 11.14 39.16 5.96
C LEU A 11 11.43 37.69 5.64
N VAL A 12 10.45 37.00 5.06
CA VAL A 12 10.66 35.68 4.45
C VAL A 12 11.51 35.81 3.19
N GLU A 13 12.56 34.98 3.10
CA GLU A 13 13.46 34.85 1.95
C GLU A 13 13.17 33.51 1.24
N VAL A 14 12.73 33.56 -0.02
CA VAL A 14 12.56 32.35 -0.84
C VAL A 14 13.90 31.93 -1.44
N ILE A 15 14.23 30.65 -1.29
CA ILE A 15 15.34 30.01 -1.97
C ILE A 15 14.79 29.33 -3.22
N HIS A 16 14.91 30.00 -4.37
CA HIS A 16 14.49 29.44 -5.66
C HIS A 16 15.47 28.36 -6.13
N GLU A 17 14.92 27.28 -6.67
CA GLU A 17 15.66 26.24 -7.39
C GLU A 17 16.09 26.75 -8.77
N SER A 18 17.19 26.25 -9.33
CA SER A 18 17.67 26.70 -10.64
C SER A 18 16.71 26.34 -11.79
N ASP A 19 16.44 27.29 -12.68
CA ASP A 19 15.54 27.10 -13.83
C ASP A 19 16.02 26.05 -14.85
N ASP A 20 17.31 25.68 -14.81
CA ASP A 20 17.95 24.77 -15.77
C ASP A 20 17.81 23.28 -15.41
N THR A 21 17.11 22.95 -14.32
CA THR A 21 17.07 21.60 -13.78
C THR A 21 15.65 21.04 -13.71
N LEU A 22 15.41 19.94 -14.43
CA LEU A 22 14.26 19.07 -14.21
C LEU A 22 14.57 18.13 -13.04
N TYR A 23 14.65 18.66 -11.82
CA TYR A 23 14.81 17.80 -10.65
C TYR A 23 13.44 17.36 -10.15
N PRO A 24 13.20 16.05 -10.00
CA PRO A 24 12.21 15.60 -9.06
C PRO A 24 12.58 16.12 -7.66
N LEU A 25 11.60 16.52 -6.87
CA LEU A 25 11.79 16.78 -5.44
C LEU A 25 11.93 15.42 -4.70
N HIS A 26 12.95 14.65 -5.03
CA HIS A 26 13.34 13.46 -4.28
C HIS A 26 14.82 13.18 -4.46
N GLU A 27 15.47 12.68 -3.40
CA GLU A 27 16.85 12.21 -3.44
C GLU A 27 16.86 10.77 -2.92
N GLN A 28 17.32 9.82 -3.73
CA GLN A 28 17.61 8.47 -3.27
C GLN A 28 19.11 8.33 -3.03
N TYR A 29 19.51 8.14 -1.77
CA TYR A 29 20.91 7.91 -1.42
C TYR A 29 21.34 6.49 -1.81
N GLU A 30 22.64 6.33 -2.12
CA GLU A 30 23.22 5.02 -2.41
C GLU A 30 22.95 4.04 -1.26
N GLY A 31 22.34 2.89 -1.58
CA GLY A 31 22.00 1.84 -0.62
C GLY A 31 20.61 1.94 0.03
N GLN A 32 19.80 2.96 -0.31
CA GLN A 32 18.39 3.01 0.09
C GLN A 32 17.48 2.38 -0.97
N HIS A 33 16.43 1.68 -0.52
CA HIS A 33 15.47 1.02 -1.41
C HIS A 33 14.38 1.95 -1.93
N GLU A 34 14.14 3.08 -1.25
CA GLU A 34 13.11 4.06 -1.58
C GLU A 34 13.73 5.47 -1.61
N PRO A 35 13.28 6.37 -2.51
CA PRO A 35 13.65 7.78 -2.49
C PRO A 35 13.24 8.46 -1.18
N GLN A 36 14.03 9.43 -0.72
CA GLN A 36 13.64 10.24 0.44
C GLN A 36 12.47 11.18 0.09
N PRO A 37 11.52 11.37 1.01
CA PRO A 37 10.47 12.36 0.86
C PRO A 37 11.05 13.77 0.82
N ALA A 38 10.42 14.64 0.03
CA ALA A 38 10.74 16.06 0.01
C ALA A 38 9.70 16.90 0.75
N TYR A 39 10.20 18.02 1.24
CA TYR A 39 9.46 18.96 2.05
C TYR A 39 9.68 20.38 1.52
N ILE A 40 8.68 21.21 1.74
CA ILE A 40 8.89 22.66 1.82
C ILE A 40 9.24 22.95 3.28
N GLU A 41 10.36 23.63 3.50
CA GLU A 41 10.85 24.00 4.83
C GLU A 41 10.74 25.51 5.03
N LEU A 42 10.13 25.94 6.14
CA LEU A 42 10.20 27.30 6.66
C LEU A 42 11.06 27.32 7.93
N GLN A 43 12.24 27.93 7.84
CA GLN A 43 13.16 28.09 8.98
C GLN A 43 12.80 29.33 9.79
N LEU A 44 12.18 29.18 10.96
CA LEU A 44 11.68 30.33 11.75
C LEU A 44 12.80 31.20 12.32
N GLY A 45 14.01 30.64 12.49
CA GLY A 45 15.17 31.39 12.96
C GLY A 45 15.78 32.33 11.92
N THR A 46 15.57 32.07 10.62
CA THR A 46 16.18 32.82 9.51
C THR A 46 15.16 33.46 8.57
N GLY A 47 13.90 33.03 8.61
CA GLY A 47 12.86 33.41 7.66
C GLY A 47 13.03 32.74 6.29
N ARG A 48 13.85 31.71 6.15
CA ARG A 48 14.07 31.06 4.84
C ARG A 48 12.98 30.07 4.51
N LEU A 49 12.42 30.21 3.31
CA LEU A 49 11.43 29.29 2.73
C LEU A 49 12.06 28.63 1.49
N GLY A 50 12.11 27.31 1.45
CA GLY A 50 12.67 26.59 0.30
C GLY A 50 12.31 25.12 0.31
N THR A 51 12.80 24.39 -0.68
CA THR A 51 12.66 22.93 -0.74
C THR A 51 13.82 22.22 -0.07
N TYR A 52 13.52 21.08 0.52
CA TYR A 52 14.48 20.30 1.27
C TYR A 52 14.15 18.81 1.17
N VAL A 53 15.17 17.96 1.01
CA VAL A 53 15.02 16.50 1.06
C VAL A 53 15.44 16.01 2.43
N ASN A 54 14.72 15.05 3.02
CA ASN A 54 14.96 14.61 4.40
C ASN A 54 16.46 14.37 4.69
N PRO A 55 17.11 15.19 5.53
CA PRO A 55 18.56 15.08 5.77
C PRO A 55 18.88 14.04 6.83
N HIS A 56 17.93 13.18 7.22
CA HIS A 56 18.11 12.27 8.34
C HIS A 56 19.15 11.17 8.01
N ILE A 57 20.42 11.56 8.12
CA ILE A 57 21.60 10.74 7.93
C ILE A 57 22.33 10.70 9.28
N GLY A 58 22.03 9.66 10.07
CA GLY A 58 22.59 9.46 11.41
C GLY A 58 21.77 10.13 12.51
N GLY A 59 21.54 9.42 13.61
CA GLY A 59 20.50 9.66 14.63
C GLY A 59 20.61 10.93 15.49
N SER A 60 20.87 12.09 14.90
CA SER A 60 20.59 13.39 15.50
C SER A 60 19.13 13.75 15.24
N GLU A 61 18.40 14.16 16.27
CA GLU A 61 17.03 14.64 16.13
C GLU A 61 17.01 15.95 15.31
N PRO A 62 16.33 15.98 14.16
CA PRO A 62 16.26 17.18 13.32
C PRO A 62 15.49 18.34 13.99
N ARG A 63 15.83 19.58 13.59
CA ARG A 63 15.32 20.83 14.19
C ARG A 63 13.79 20.99 14.15
N HIS A 64 13.10 20.32 13.22
CA HIS A 64 11.65 20.34 13.15
C HIS A 64 10.95 19.66 14.33
N HIS A 65 11.60 18.71 15.03
CA HIS A 65 10.99 18.04 16.20
C HIS A 65 10.64 18.99 17.35
N HIS A 66 11.26 20.16 17.38
CA HIS A 66 10.96 21.20 18.37
C HIS A 66 10.29 22.43 17.75
N GLY A 67 9.85 22.32 16.51
CA GLY A 67 9.14 23.38 15.79
C GLY A 67 9.99 24.56 15.33
N GLU A 68 11.34 24.52 15.46
CA GLU A 68 12.22 25.61 14.98
C GLU A 68 12.16 25.75 13.46
N ASP A 69 12.07 24.61 12.76
CA ASP A 69 11.85 24.54 11.32
C ASP A 69 10.46 23.90 11.10
N ARG A 70 9.65 24.47 10.21
CA ARG A 70 8.33 23.93 9.83
C ARG A 70 8.47 23.18 8.52
N LEU A 71 8.15 21.89 8.53
CA LEU A 71 8.20 21.04 7.34
C LEU A 71 6.79 20.75 6.85
N TYR A 72 6.60 20.96 5.56
CA TYR A 72 5.37 20.66 4.85
C TYR A 72 5.65 19.57 3.83
N GLU A 73 5.07 18.40 4.02
CA GLU A 73 5.25 17.26 3.13
C GLU A 73 4.63 17.54 1.77
N VAL A 74 5.41 17.28 0.71
CA VAL A 74 4.95 17.41 -0.66
C VAL A 74 4.61 16.01 -1.17
N GLU A 75 3.32 15.65 -1.13
CA GLU A 75 2.83 14.35 -1.62
C GLU A 75 3.15 14.13 -3.10
N ASN A 76 3.26 15.22 -3.87
CA ASN A 76 3.57 15.19 -5.28
C ASN A 76 5.04 15.57 -5.54
N THR A 77 5.95 14.62 -5.42
CA THR A 77 7.41 14.80 -5.63
C THR A 77 7.79 15.12 -7.09
N LYS A 78 6.80 15.26 -7.99
CA LYS A 78 6.96 15.39 -9.45
C LYS A 78 6.79 16.83 -9.96
N MET A 79 7.15 17.80 -9.12
CA MET A 79 7.09 19.21 -9.50
C MET A 79 8.37 19.63 -10.22
N SER A 80 8.26 20.30 -11.37
CA SER A 80 9.41 20.96 -11.99
C SER A 80 9.92 22.10 -11.10
N SER A 81 11.20 22.46 -11.17
CA SER A 81 11.75 23.60 -10.41
C SER A 81 10.94 24.90 -10.63
N GLN A 82 10.40 25.11 -11.83
CA GLN A 82 9.50 26.25 -12.11
C GLN A 82 8.18 26.18 -11.33
N ALA A 83 7.57 25.00 -11.24
CA ALA A 83 6.34 24.80 -10.49
C ALA A 83 6.56 24.94 -8.98
N VAL A 84 7.69 24.42 -8.49
CA VAL A 84 8.14 24.60 -7.10
C VAL A 84 8.34 26.08 -6.81
N ASN A 85 9.10 26.78 -7.64
CA ASN A 85 9.35 28.22 -7.47
C ASN A 85 8.04 29.01 -7.47
N ALA A 86 7.09 28.70 -8.35
CA ALA A 86 5.77 29.32 -8.38
C ALA A 86 4.95 29.04 -7.10
N LEU A 87 4.99 27.80 -6.59
CA LEU A 87 4.37 27.44 -5.32
C LEU A 87 5.02 28.19 -4.15
N LEU A 88 6.36 28.24 -4.08
CA LEU A 88 7.07 28.97 -3.03
C LEU A 88 6.70 30.45 -3.03
N ASP A 89 6.57 31.07 -4.21
CA ASP A 89 6.13 32.46 -4.35
C ASP A 89 4.69 32.68 -3.85
N GLU A 90 3.78 31.73 -4.08
CA GLU A 90 2.41 31.76 -3.57
C GLU A 90 2.36 31.63 -2.05
N LEU A 91 3.27 30.86 -1.47
CA LEU A 91 3.33 30.61 -0.02
C LEU A 91 3.96 31.77 0.77
N ILE A 92 4.71 32.69 0.15
CA ILE A 92 5.36 33.85 0.83
C ILE A 92 4.44 34.56 1.83
N PRO A 93 3.23 35.05 1.46
CA PRO A 93 2.37 35.80 2.38
C PRO A 93 1.92 34.96 3.58
N LEU A 94 1.74 33.65 3.42
CA LEU A 94 1.36 32.76 4.52
C LEU A 94 2.57 32.46 5.41
N ALA A 95 3.73 32.16 4.81
CA ALA A 95 4.98 31.93 5.52
C ALA A 95 5.37 33.16 6.37
N GLN A 96 5.11 34.38 5.88
CA GLN A 96 5.35 35.61 6.64
C GLN A 96 4.47 35.69 7.89
N ARG A 97 3.18 35.30 7.80
CA ARG A 97 2.29 35.25 8.97
C ARG A 97 2.77 34.24 10.02
N VAL A 98 3.22 33.06 9.56
CA VAL A 98 3.82 32.06 10.46
C VAL A 98 5.08 32.63 11.14
N LEU A 99 5.95 33.31 10.40
CA LEU A 99 7.16 33.91 10.93
C LEU A 99 6.88 35.03 11.94
N ASP A 100 5.90 35.90 11.65
CA ASP A 100 5.51 37.03 12.49
C ASP A 100 4.85 36.58 13.80
N GLY A 101 4.05 35.50 13.76
CA GLY A 101 3.38 34.92 14.93
C GLY A 101 4.19 33.86 15.69
N ALA A 102 5.45 33.61 15.30
CA ALA A 102 6.31 32.64 15.96
C ALA A 102 7.14 33.24 17.11
N ASP A 103 6.99 32.68 18.31
CA ASP A 103 7.89 32.90 19.44
C ASP A 103 8.93 31.77 19.51
N THR A 104 10.21 32.12 19.43
CA THR A 104 11.32 31.15 19.41
C THR A 104 12.18 31.30 20.66
N GLY A 105 12.61 30.17 21.23
CA GLY A 105 13.35 30.18 22.49
C GLY A 105 14.28 28.98 22.67
N ILE A 106 14.99 28.96 23.79
CA ILE A 106 15.78 27.81 24.24
C ILE A 106 15.14 27.30 25.53
N ASN A 107 14.77 26.03 25.56
CA ASN A 107 14.31 25.37 26.78
C ASN A 107 15.50 25.26 27.73
N TYR A 108 15.44 26.00 28.84
CA TYR A 108 16.55 26.10 29.79
C TYR A 108 16.91 24.78 30.49
N LEU A 109 16.02 23.77 30.47
CA LEU A 109 16.27 22.47 31.08
C LEU A 109 16.96 21.50 30.12
N SER A 110 16.49 21.43 28.87
CA SER A 110 17.05 20.51 27.87
C SER A 110 18.17 21.13 27.02
N GLY A 111 18.24 22.46 26.95
CA GLY A 111 19.10 23.17 25.99
C GLY A 111 18.56 23.16 24.56
N ASN A 112 17.42 22.50 24.31
CA ASN A 112 16.84 22.40 22.99
C ASN A 112 16.15 23.70 22.62
N ARG A 113 16.26 24.09 21.35
CA ARG A 113 15.50 25.21 20.79
C ARG A 113 14.03 24.80 20.64
N TYR A 114 13.11 25.75 20.74
CA TYR A 114 11.69 25.52 20.49
C TYR A 114 11.07 26.72 19.78
N ALA A 115 9.93 26.50 19.12
CA ALA A 115 9.05 27.56 18.67
C ALA A 115 7.59 27.27 19.06
N THR A 116 6.84 28.32 19.37
CA THR A 116 5.38 28.29 19.54
C THR A 116 4.74 29.29 18.60
N LEU A 117 3.61 28.93 18.02
CA LEU A 117 2.84 29.78 17.11
C LEU A 117 1.67 30.43 17.86
N ASP A 118 1.32 31.65 17.49
CA ASP A 118 0.03 32.24 17.86
C ASP A 118 -1.10 31.75 16.94
N ALA A 119 -2.33 32.17 17.23
CA ALA A 119 -3.50 31.72 16.47
C ALA A 119 -3.49 32.12 14.99
N ASP A 120 -2.89 33.26 14.62
CA ASP A 120 -2.81 33.68 13.21
C ASP A 120 -1.76 32.83 12.47
N ALA A 121 -0.65 32.54 13.12
CA ALA A 121 0.39 31.65 12.59
C ALA A 121 -0.09 30.20 12.46
N GLU A 122 -0.87 29.68 13.41
CA GLU A 122 -1.49 28.35 13.30
C GLU A 122 -2.47 28.27 12.11
N GLU A 123 -3.30 29.30 11.91
CA GLU A 123 -4.22 29.36 10.76
C GLU A 123 -3.45 29.46 9.43
N ALA A 124 -2.40 30.29 9.37
CA ALA A 124 -1.55 30.41 8.19
C ALA A 124 -0.82 29.09 7.87
N GLU A 125 -0.41 28.34 8.90
CA GLU A 125 0.20 27.03 8.75
C GLU A 125 -0.76 26.01 8.10
N GLU A 126 -2.01 25.97 8.55
CA GLU A 126 -3.03 25.11 7.95
C GLU A 126 -3.29 25.49 6.48
N GLN A 127 -3.29 26.79 6.17
CA GLN A 127 -3.43 27.30 4.80
C GLN A 127 -2.25 26.91 3.90
N ILE A 128 -1.01 26.89 4.42
CA ILE A 128 0.16 26.40 3.68
C ILE A 128 -0.01 24.91 3.35
N ALA A 129 -0.36 24.09 4.34
CA ALA A 129 -0.57 22.66 4.14
C ALA A 129 -1.70 22.39 3.13
N GLU A 130 -2.78 23.17 3.17
CA GLU A 130 -3.87 23.06 2.21
C GLU A 130 -3.46 23.50 0.80
N ALA A 131 -2.70 24.59 0.67
CA ALA A 131 -2.17 25.06 -0.61
C ALA A 131 -1.28 24.00 -1.26
N ILE A 132 -0.37 23.39 -0.49
CA ILE A 132 0.51 22.31 -0.96
C ILE A 132 -0.30 21.08 -1.38
N ARG A 133 -1.29 20.65 -0.58
CA ARG A 133 -2.16 19.51 -0.92
C ARG A 133 -3.02 19.76 -2.17
N LYS A 134 -3.51 20.98 -2.34
CA LYS A 134 -4.30 21.39 -3.51
C LYS A 134 -3.45 21.63 -4.75
N PHE A 135 -2.15 21.84 -4.58
CA PHE A 135 -1.23 22.03 -5.68
C PHE A 135 -1.09 20.73 -6.47
N ARG A 136 -2.03 20.52 -7.40
CA ARG A 136 -1.88 19.57 -8.47
C ARG A 136 -1.01 20.24 -9.50
N TYR A 137 0.19 19.69 -9.72
CA TYR A 137 0.96 20.05 -10.88
C TYR A 137 0.18 19.63 -12.13
N GLU A 138 -0.64 20.55 -12.65
CA GLU A 138 -1.17 20.51 -14.01
C GLU A 138 -0.13 21.14 -14.94
N GLY A 139 1.08 20.59 -14.92
CA GLY A 139 2.12 21.04 -15.82
C GLY A 139 1.57 21.08 -17.26
N PRO A 140 2.08 21.96 -18.13
CA PRO A 140 1.93 21.72 -19.55
C PRO A 140 2.59 20.36 -19.78
N GLY A 141 1.77 19.31 -19.97
CA GLY A 141 2.28 17.99 -20.32
C GLY A 141 3.32 18.15 -21.42
N VAL A 142 4.37 17.32 -21.40
CA VAL A 142 5.47 17.39 -22.38
C VAL A 142 4.85 17.64 -23.76
N THR A 143 5.04 18.86 -24.26
CA THR A 143 4.43 19.25 -25.53
C THR A 143 4.97 18.34 -26.62
N ASP A 144 4.21 18.14 -27.69
CA ASP A 144 4.69 17.34 -28.84
C ASP A 144 6.06 17.84 -29.35
N GLU A 145 6.32 19.15 -29.25
CA GLU A 145 7.62 19.77 -29.59
C GLU A 145 8.74 19.46 -28.57
N GLN A 146 8.43 19.32 -27.28
CA GLN A 146 9.41 18.87 -26.28
C GLN A 146 9.68 17.39 -26.41
N ARG A 147 8.65 16.56 -26.62
CA ARG A 147 8.79 15.13 -26.90
C ARG A 147 9.66 14.91 -28.14
N ALA A 148 9.38 15.62 -29.24
CA ALA A 148 10.16 15.51 -30.46
C ALA A 148 11.64 15.87 -30.24
N ARG A 149 11.92 16.94 -29.50
CA ARG A 149 13.31 17.34 -29.17
C ARG A 149 14.03 16.29 -28.33
N LEU A 150 13.35 15.67 -27.37
CA LEU A 150 13.91 14.57 -26.58
C LEU A 150 14.21 13.36 -27.47
N VAL A 151 13.24 12.93 -28.29
CA VAL A 151 13.42 11.80 -29.22
C VAL A 151 14.61 12.04 -30.15
N ASP A 152 14.71 13.22 -30.76
CA ASP A 152 15.82 13.52 -31.67
C ASP A 152 17.17 13.52 -30.93
N SER A 153 17.23 14.11 -29.72
CA SER A 153 18.45 14.11 -28.90
C SER A 153 18.89 12.69 -28.50
N TYR A 154 17.96 11.85 -28.05
CA TYR A 154 18.26 10.46 -27.70
C TYR A 154 18.63 9.61 -28.93
N THR A 155 17.98 9.87 -30.07
CA THR A 155 18.31 9.20 -31.34
C THR A 155 19.77 9.46 -31.72
N GLU A 156 20.22 10.73 -31.67
CA GLU A 156 21.60 11.09 -31.98
C GLU A 156 22.62 10.44 -31.03
N GLN A 157 22.29 10.36 -29.74
CA GLN A 157 23.14 9.73 -28.73
C GLN A 157 23.24 8.22 -28.97
N VAL A 158 22.11 7.52 -29.06
CA VAL A 158 22.06 6.06 -29.26
C VAL A 158 22.74 5.67 -30.58
N ALA A 159 22.50 6.41 -31.66
CA ALA A 159 23.14 6.14 -32.95
C ALA A 159 24.67 6.29 -32.87
N ARG A 160 25.17 7.29 -32.14
CA ARG A 160 26.61 7.51 -31.94
C ARG A 160 27.25 6.39 -31.11
N ASP A 161 26.59 5.96 -30.05
CA ASP A 161 27.09 4.92 -29.16
C ASP A 161 27.13 3.58 -29.90
N LEU A 162 26.06 3.23 -30.62
CA LEU A 162 26.02 2.06 -31.49
C LEU A 162 27.08 2.09 -32.59
N SER A 163 27.26 3.24 -33.26
CA SER A 163 28.30 3.39 -34.29
C SER A 163 29.71 3.23 -33.72
N THR A 164 29.97 3.76 -32.52
CA THR A 164 31.28 3.66 -31.86
C THR A 164 31.60 2.22 -31.46
N GLU A 165 30.63 1.49 -30.93
CA GLU A 165 30.83 0.13 -30.44
C GLU A 165 30.80 -0.92 -31.57
N TRP A 166 29.92 -0.74 -32.56
CA TRP A 166 29.60 -1.76 -33.57
C TRP A 166 30.03 -1.41 -34.98
N GLY A 167 30.36 -0.14 -35.28
CA GLY A 167 30.75 0.27 -36.63
C GLY A 167 31.93 -0.53 -37.19
N SER A 168 32.87 -0.95 -36.34
CA SER A 168 34.00 -1.80 -36.75
C SER A 168 33.68 -3.29 -36.85
N ARG A 169 32.52 -3.73 -36.35
CA ARG A 169 32.08 -5.14 -36.32
C ARG A 169 31.12 -5.48 -37.45
N LEU A 170 30.46 -4.48 -38.04
CA LEU A 170 29.57 -4.67 -39.17
C LEU A 170 30.33 -4.87 -40.49
N VAL A 171 29.73 -5.64 -41.39
CA VAL A 171 30.23 -5.83 -42.76
C VAL A 171 30.14 -4.53 -43.56
N ASP A 172 29.11 -3.73 -43.27
CA ASP A 172 28.95 -2.39 -43.81
C ASP A 172 29.37 -1.35 -42.76
N ALA A 173 30.53 -0.74 -42.95
CA ALA A 173 31.06 0.29 -42.07
C ALA A 173 30.25 1.59 -42.10
N ASP A 174 29.40 1.77 -43.12
CA ASP A 174 28.56 2.95 -43.32
C ASP A 174 27.10 2.69 -42.92
N TYR A 175 26.83 1.63 -42.14
CA TYR A 175 25.48 1.32 -41.65
C TYR A 175 24.88 2.48 -40.84
N ASP A 176 23.71 2.94 -41.26
CA ASP A 176 22.97 4.00 -40.59
C ASP A 176 22.14 3.45 -39.42
N PHE A 177 22.63 3.66 -38.20
CA PHE A 177 21.93 3.26 -36.97
C PHE A 177 20.74 4.15 -36.63
N THR A 178 20.53 5.28 -37.31
CA THR A 178 19.51 6.29 -36.96
C THR A 178 18.09 5.72 -36.87
N PRO A 179 17.60 4.87 -37.80
CA PRO A 179 16.24 4.34 -37.72
C PRO A 179 16.02 3.42 -36.51
N PHE A 180 17.01 2.59 -36.16
CA PHE A 180 16.96 1.74 -34.97
C PHE A 180 17.05 2.57 -33.69
N ALA A 181 18.01 3.49 -33.64
CA ALA A 181 18.19 4.42 -32.53
C ALA A 181 16.93 5.25 -32.24
N ARG A 182 16.19 5.63 -33.29
CA ARG A 182 14.93 6.36 -33.16
C ARG A 182 13.83 5.52 -32.51
N GLY A 183 13.70 4.24 -32.88
CA GLY A 183 12.73 3.34 -32.25
C GLY A 183 13.01 3.12 -30.76
N VAL A 184 14.28 2.95 -30.39
CA VAL A 184 14.72 2.85 -29.00
C VAL A 184 14.45 4.18 -28.26
N ALA A 185 14.79 5.31 -28.87
CA ALA A 185 14.57 6.64 -28.29
C ALA A 185 13.07 6.96 -28.10
N GLU A 186 12.21 6.57 -29.03
CA GLU A 186 10.76 6.76 -28.91
C GLU A 186 10.20 5.94 -27.73
N GLY A 187 10.56 4.65 -27.64
CA GLY A 187 10.16 3.81 -26.50
C GLY A 187 10.67 4.33 -25.15
N PHE A 188 11.91 4.80 -25.11
CA PHE A 188 12.50 5.38 -23.91
C PHE A 188 11.85 6.70 -23.51
N VAL A 189 11.61 7.61 -24.47
CA VAL A 189 10.94 8.89 -24.20
C VAL A 189 9.49 8.67 -23.79
N ASP A 190 8.78 7.73 -24.42
CA ASP A 190 7.41 7.39 -24.02
C ASP A 190 7.39 6.75 -22.63
N GLN A 191 8.37 5.91 -22.29
CA GLN A 191 8.54 5.41 -20.93
C GLN A 191 8.87 6.53 -19.94
N LEU A 192 9.75 7.48 -20.27
CA LEU A 192 10.03 8.65 -19.42
C LEU A 192 8.79 9.52 -19.21
N ILE A 193 7.96 9.69 -20.24
CA ILE A 193 6.71 10.45 -20.16
C ILE A 193 5.65 9.65 -19.36
N ALA A 194 5.57 8.34 -19.56
CA ALA A 194 4.55 7.47 -18.95
C ALA A 194 4.88 7.07 -17.51
N CYS A 195 6.16 6.90 -17.18
CA CYS A 195 6.60 6.56 -15.83
C CYS A 195 6.45 7.71 -14.85
N ASP A 196 6.17 8.94 -15.31
CA ASP A 196 6.00 10.11 -14.43
C ASP A 196 7.24 10.30 -13.51
N GLU A 197 8.37 9.71 -13.91
CA GLU A 197 9.69 9.66 -13.29
C GLU A 197 10.70 9.99 -14.40
N ALA A 198 11.17 11.25 -14.44
CA ALA A 198 12.32 11.64 -15.26
C ALA A 198 12.96 12.96 -14.75
N PRO A 199 14.30 13.13 -14.86
CA PRO A 199 15.35 12.11 -14.82
C PRO A 199 16.52 12.47 -13.87
N TYR A 200 17.07 11.44 -13.23
CA TYR A 200 18.47 11.39 -12.77
C TYR A 200 19.44 11.69 -13.94
N PRO A 201 20.73 11.98 -13.71
CA PRO A 201 21.72 12.03 -14.80
C PRO A 201 21.53 10.81 -15.70
N LEU A 202 21.60 11.03 -17.02
CA LEU A 202 21.53 10.01 -18.07
C LEU A 202 22.06 8.70 -17.50
N PRO A 203 21.23 7.64 -17.33
CA PRO A 203 21.78 6.35 -16.97
C PRO A 203 22.91 6.10 -17.97
N THR A 204 24.12 5.88 -17.47
CA THR A 204 25.13 5.20 -18.28
C THR A 204 24.41 3.98 -18.79
N PHE A 205 24.18 3.90 -20.11
CA PHE A 205 23.52 2.77 -20.74
C PHE A 205 24.21 1.50 -20.21
N ASP A 206 23.58 0.85 -19.23
CA ASP A 206 23.85 -0.53 -18.91
C ASP A 206 23.04 -1.26 -19.97
N TRP A 207 23.73 -1.88 -20.93
CA TRP A 207 23.20 -2.27 -22.24
C TRP A 207 22.17 -3.41 -22.20
N ASP A 208 21.50 -3.62 -21.08
CA ASP A 208 20.33 -4.50 -20.94
C ASP A 208 19.08 -3.79 -21.50
N LEU A 209 19.04 -3.67 -22.82
CA LEU A 209 17.93 -3.16 -23.60
C LEU A 209 16.67 -4.02 -23.41
N GLY A 210 15.80 -3.65 -22.46
CA GLY A 210 14.33 -3.67 -22.61
C GLY A 210 13.64 -4.92 -23.19
N GLY A 211 14.22 -6.12 -23.07
CA GLY A 211 13.57 -7.39 -23.43
C GLY A 211 13.69 -7.85 -24.89
N THR A 212 14.46 -7.18 -25.75
CA THR A 212 15.06 -7.86 -26.91
C THR A 212 16.41 -8.36 -26.46
N THR A 213 16.58 -9.67 -26.32
CA THR A 213 17.86 -10.21 -25.86
C THR A 213 18.94 -9.83 -26.88
N TRP A 214 20.10 -9.39 -26.40
CA TRP A 214 21.28 -9.05 -27.21
C TRP A 214 21.65 -10.14 -28.23
N ASP A 215 21.26 -11.37 -27.94
CA ASP A 215 21.41 -12.52 -28.82
C ASP A 215 20.57 -12.39 -30.10
N GLU A 216 19.40 -11.75 -30.07
CA GLU A 216 18.55 -11.54 -31.26
C GLU A 216 19.14 -10.51 -32.23
N PHE A 217 19.68 -9.39 -31.73
CA PHE A 217 20.35 -8.40 -32.58
C PHE A 217 21.66 -8.95 -33.14
N THR A 218 22.46 -9.62 -32.29
CA THR A 218 23.70 -10.27 -32.72
C THR A 218 23.41 -11.36 -33.75
N HIS A 219 22.38 -12.18 -33.54
CA HIS A 219 21.96 -13.22 -34.49
C HIS A 219 21.42 -12.63 -35.80
N ALA A 220 20.65 -11.55 -35.77
CA ALA A 220 20.15 -10.86 -36.97
C ALA A 220 21.30 -10.26 -37.80
N VAL A 221 22.29 -9.65 -37.13
CA VAL A 221 23.49 -9.11 -37.79
C VAL A 221 24.38 -10.22 -38.34
N GLU A 222 24.60 -11.31 -37.60
CA GLU A 222 25.44 -12.43 -38.00
C GLU A 222 24.80 -13.32 -39.09
N SER A 223 23.47 -13.40 -39.14
CA SER A 223 22.74 -14.18 -40.15
C SER A 223 22.54 -13.43 -41.48
N GLY A 224 22.80 -12.12 -41.52
CA GLY A 224 22.57 -11.29 -42.71
C GLY A 224 21.10 -11.00 -43.00
N ASP A 225 20.21 -11.50 -42.15
CA ASP A 225 18.81 -11.14 -42.11
C ASP A 225 18.68 -9.95 -41.15
N VAL A 226 18.76 -8.73 -41.66
CA VAL A 226 18.14 -7.58 -40.99
C VAL A 226 16.71 -7.51 -41.55
N PRO A 227 15.72 -8.15 -40.91
CA PRO A 227 14.36 -8.15 -41.40
C PRO A 227 13.68 -6.88 -40.88
N ALA A 228 12.74 -6.34 -41.65
CA ALA A 228 11.72 -5.50 -41.05
C ALA A 228 11.08 -6.28 -39.87
N PRO A 229 10.81 -5.62 -38.72
CA PRO A 229 10.54 -6.29 -37.46
C PRO A 229 9.36 -7.25 -37.58
N GLN A 230 9.60 -8.54 -37.39
CA GLN A 230 8.57 -9.56 -37.21
C GLN A 230 8.83 -10.34 -35.94
N GLY A 231 7.87 -10.28 -35.02
CA GLY A 231 7.63 -11.32 -34.01
C GLY A 231 8.39 -11.16 -32.70
N PHE A 232 7.79 -10.41 -31.78
CA PHE A 232 8.12 -10.33 -30.36
C PHE A 232 8.26 -11.73 -29.69
N GLY A 233 9.30 -11.94 -28.85
CA GLY A 233 9.56 -13.18 -28.10
C GLY A 233 8.43 -13.64 -27.16
N LEU A 234 8.52 -14.85 -26.57
CA LEU A 234 7.47 -15.46 -25.73
C LEU A 234 7.06 -14.52 -24.58
N LYS A 235 8.02 -13.86 -23.95
CA LYS A 235 7.79 -12.84 -22.92
C LYS A 235 6.90 -11.70 -23.40
N ALA A 236 7.17 -11.15 -24.56
CA ALA A 236 6.39 -10.06 -25.15
C ALA A 236 5.03 -10.53 -25.71
N ARG A 237 4.93 -11.80 -26.13
CA ARG A 237 3.69 -12.46 -26.50
C ARG A 237 2.74 -12.62 -25.30
N VAL A 238 3.27 -13.03 -24.14
CA VAL A 238 2.54 -13.12 -22.86
C VAL A 238 2.15 -11.72 -22.35
N ALA A 239 3.06 -10.75 -22.40
CA ALA A 239 2.78 -9.36 -22.00
C ALA A 239 1.61 -8.77 -22.80
N ARG A 240 1.59 -8.97 -24.13
CA ARG A 240 0.50 -8.53 -25.01
C ARG A 240 -0.85 -9.16 -24.64
N LEU A 241 -0.86 -10.45 -24.29
CA LEU A 241 -2.10 -11.15 -23.88
C LEU A 241 -2.62 -10.64 -22.53
N LEU A 242 -1.72 -10.21 -21.64
CA LEU A 242 -2.07 -9.58 -20.37
C LEU A 242 -2.39 -8.08 -20.50
N GLY A 243 -2.21 -7.48 -21.68
CA GLY A 243 -2.37 -6.04 -21.92
C GLY A 243 -1.14 -5.26 -21.45
N ASP A 244 -0.67 -4.30 -22.26
CA ASP A 244 0.62 -3.59 -22.16
C ASP A 244 0.85 -2.84 -20.82
N ALA A 245 1.04 -3.58 -19.72
CA ALA A 245 1.43 -3.08 -18.41
C ALA A 245 2.95 -3.27 -18.22
N PRO A 246 3.67 -2.28 -17.65
CA PRO A 246 5.13 -2.27 -17.54
C PRO A 246 5.73 -3.34 -16.61
N ALA A 247 4.88 -4.13 -15.95
CA ALA A 247 5.24 -5.39 -15.29
C ALA A 247 4.09 -6.38 -15.53
N PHE A 248 4.40 -7.68 -15.63
CA PHE A 248 3.49 -8.81 -15.89
C PHE A 248 2.37 -8.91 -14.86
N THR A 249 1.41 -8.01 -14.93
CA THR A 249 0.44 -7.78 -13.86
C THR A 249 -0.81 -7.15 -14.44
N ARG A 250 -1.94 -7.87 -14.34
CA ARG A 250 -3.26 -7.32 -14.66
C ARG A 250 -4.17 -7.43 -13.45
N THR A 251 -4.68 -6.29 -13.00
CA THR A 251 -5.60 -6.21 -11.86
C THR A 251 -7.04 -6.38 -12.37
N TYR A 252 -7.68 -7.49 -12.01
CA TYR A 252 -9.11 -7.71 -12.25
C TYR A 252 -9.87 -7.47 -10.95
N GLY A 253 -9.88 -6.24 -10.44
CA GLY A 253 -10.36 -5.98 -9.08
C GLY A 253 -9.41 -6.57 -8.04
N ASN A 254 -9.80 -7.66 -7.36
CA ASN A 254 -8.96 -8.41 -6.42
C ASN A 254 -9.05 -9.92 -6.78
N PRO A 255 -8.48 -10.32 -7.94
CA PRO A 255 -7.06 -10.71 -7.97
C PRO A 255 -6.13 -9.93 -8.91
N GLU A 256 -4.86 -9.92 -8.54
CA GLU A 256 -3.70 -9.53 -9.35
C GLU A 256 -3.19 -10.77 -10.11
N VAL A 257 -3.36 -10.81 -11.43
CA VAL A 257 -2.84 -11.92 -12.25
C VAL A 257 -1.40 -11.62 -12.64
N LYS A 258 -0.46 -12.44 -12.17
CA LYS A 258 0.95 -12.39 -12.52
C LYS A 258 1.32 -13.51 -13.48
N ALA A 259 2.23 -13.23 -14.41
CA ALA A 259 2.85 -14.27 -15.22
C ALA A 259 4.37 -14.24 -15.07
N TRP A 260 4.95 -15.42 -14.87
CA TRP A 260 6.39 -15.63 -14.93
C TRP A 260 6.72 -16.48 -16.16
N VAL A 261 7.72 -16.06 -16.94
CA VAL A 261 8.10 -16.69 -18.22
C VAL A 261 9.52 -17.21 -18.11
N ASP A 262 9.69 -18.51 -18.30
CA ASP A 262 10.97 -19.17 -18.52
C ASP A 262 11.13 -19.42 -20.02
N GLU A 263 11.90 -18.57 -20.69
CA GLU A 263 12.10 -18.68 -22.13
C GLU A 263 12.95 -19.91 -22.49
N ASP A 264 13.90 -20.29 -21.64
CA ASP A 264 14.79 -21.43 -21.85
C ASP A 264 14.02 -22.76 -21.86
N ASN A 265 12.98 -22.86 -21.03
CA ASN A 265 12.15 -24.06 -20.90
C ASN A 265 10.78 -23.96 -21.58
N SER A 266 10.44 -22.79 -22.12
CA SER A 266 9.10 -22.47 -22.66
C SER A 266 7.99 -22.75 -21.62
N ILE A 267 8.15 -22.22 -20.42
CA ILE A 267 7.18 -22.35 -19.33
C ILE A 267 6.57 -20.97 -19.05
N VAL A 268 5.25 -20.92 -18.92
CA VAL A 268 4.53 -19.72 -18.46
C VAL A 268 3.75 -20.08 -17.21
N GLU A 269 4.20 -19.59 -16.08
CA GLU A 269 3.46 -19.68 -14.83
C GLU A 269 2.47 -18.52 -14.75
N VAL A 270 1.19 -18.80 -14.51
CA VAL A 270 0.16 -17.76 -14.32
C VAL A 270 -0.42 -17.91 -12.92
N ARG A 271 -0.24 -16.90 -12.09
CA ARG A 271 -0.73 -16.86 -10.71
C ARG A 271 -1.81 -15.80 -10.59
N ALA A 272 -2.94 -16.15 -9.99
CA ALA A 272 -3.81 -15.15 -9.38
C ALA A 272 -3.33 -14.93 -7.94
N GLU A 273 -2.89 -13.71 -7.62
CA GLU A 273 -2.56 -13.30 -6.26
C GLU A 273 -3.69 -12.43 -5.72
N ARG A 274 -4.10 -12.68 -4.48
CA ARG A 274 -5.03 -11.82 -3.75
C ARG A 274 -4.38 -11.34 -2.47
N LEU A 275 -4.71 -10.11 -2.08
CA LEU A 275 -4.49 -9.66 -0.71
C LEU A 275 -5.69 -10.14 0.10
N ILE A 276 -5.43 -11.01 1.08
CA ILE A 276 -6.44 -11.43 2.06
C ILE A 276 -5.99 -11.03 3.46
N ALA A 277 -6.92 -10.75 4.37
CA ALA A 277 -6.58 -10.63 5.77
C ALA A 277 -6.31 -12.02 6.38
N CYS A 278 -5.21 -12.18 7.11
CA CYS A 278 -4.99 -13.40 7.88
C CYS A 278 -6.05 -13.50 8.98
N SER A 279 -6.85 -14.57 8.98
CA SER A 279 -7.91 -14.81 9.97
C SER A 279 -7.43 -14.84 11.43
N ARG A 280 -6.12 -15.04 11.66
CA ARG A 280 -5.54 -15.06 13.00
C ARG A 280 -4.99 -13.71 13.48
N CYS A 281 -4.37 -12.93 12.60
CA CYS A 281 -3.67 -11.69 13.01
C CYS A 281 -4.16 -10.43 12.29
N GLY A 282 -5.11 -10.54 11.36
CA GLY A 282 -5.67 -9.42 10.58
C GLY A 282 -4.69 -8.77 9.60
N GLN A 283 -3.44 -9.22 9.52
CA GLN A 283 -2.47 -8.67 8.57
C GLN A 283 -2.87 -9.03 7.15
N SER A 284 -2.82 -8.05 6.24
CA SER A 284 -2.97 -8.30 4.81
C SER A 284 -1.77 -9.11 4.33
N VAL A 285 -2.04 -10.31 3.83
CA VAL A 285 -1.04 -11.23 3.29
C VAL A 285 -1.29 -11.41 1.80
N ARG A 286 -0.22 -11.35 1.01
CA ARG A 286 -0.27 -11.79 -0.38
C ARG A 286 -0.28 -13.31 -0.36
N VAL A 287 -1.39 -13.88 -0.76
CA VAL A 287 -1.50 -15.31 -1.03
C VAL A 287 -1.33 -15.54 -2.51
N SER A 288 -0.24 -16.20 -2.88
CA SER A 288 -0.06 -16.82 -4.18
C SER A 288 -0.53 -18.27 -4.08
N GLY A 289 -1.34 -18.72 -5.03
CA GLY A 289 -1.84 -20.09 -5.02
C GLY A 289 -0.81 -21.22 -5.12
N ARG A 290 -1.33 -22.44 -5.28
CA ARG A 290 -0.60 -23.70 -5.45
C ARG A 290 0.52 -23.63 -6.49
N VAL A 291 1.75 -23.34 -6.05
CA VAL A 291 2.93 -23.34 -6.93
C VAL A 291 3.13 -24.76 -7.44
N ALA A 292 2.88 -25.00 -8.73
CA ALA A 292 3.35 -26.23 -9.36
C ALA A 292 4.79 -25.99 -9.79
N GLU A 293 5.74 -26.34 -8.93
CA GLU A 293 7.13 -26.45 -9.34
C GLU A 293 7.24 -27.62 -10.33
N PHE A 294 7.39 -27.30 -11.61
CA PHE A 294 7.78 -28.30 -12.59
C PHE A 294 9.29 -28.53 -12.46
N ASP A 295 9.69 -29.77 -12.16
CA ASP A 295 11.02 -30.23 -12.53
C ASP A 295 11.17 -30.21 -14.07
N GLN A 296 12.39 -30.38 -14.59
CA GLN A 296 12.64 -30.42 -16.05
C GLN A 296 11.78 -31.46 -16.81
N ALA A 297 11.12 -32.39 -16.10
CA ALA A 297 10.24 -33.42 -16.65
C ALA A 297 8.74 -33.05 -16.60
N GLY A 298 8.33 -32.09 -15.78
CA GLY A 298 6.98 -31.53 -15.77
C GLY A 298 5.95 -32.35 -14.99
N THR A 299 6.33 -33.03 -13.90
CA THR A 299 5.44 -34.05 -13.28
C THR A 299 5.09 -33.92 -11.80
N GLU A 300 5.62 -32.97 -11.04
CA GLU A 300 5.28 -32.84 -9.60
C GLU A 300 4.43 -31.60 -9.29
N ALA A 301 3.49 -31.76 -8.36
CA ALA A 301 2.79 -30.67 -7.72
C ALA A 301 3.63 -30.20 -6.54
N GLY A 302 4.12 -28.95 -6.59
CA GLY A 302 4.95 -28.34 -5.54
C GLY A 302 4.21 -28.19 -4.21
N GLY A 303 4.99 -28.20 -3.13
CA GLY A 303 4.51 -27.91 -1.77
C GLY A 303 4.41 -26.41 -1.48
N PHE A 304 3.72 -26.07 -0.40
CA PHE A 304 3.47 -24.69 0.02
C PHE A 304 4.66 -24.14 0.84
N ASP A 305 5.21 -22.98 0.48
CA ASP A 305 6.36 -22.39 1.19
C ASP A 305 6.14 -20.93 1.67
N HIS A 306 4.89 -20.55 1.95
CA HIS A 306 4.59 -19.29 2.63
C HIS A 306 3.93 -19.53 3.99
N GLN A 307 4.78 -19.50 5.02
CA GLN A 307 4.37 -19.45 6.41
C GLN A 307 4.56 -18.01 6.92
N HIS A 308 3.46 -17.31 7.25
CA HIS A 308 3.58 -16.07 8.02
C HIS A 308 3.89 -16.40 9.49
N GLY A 309 4.53 -15.47 10.21
CA GLY A 309 4.99 -15.67 11.60
C GLY A 309 3.92 -16.05 12.63
N CYS A 310 2.62 -16.01 12.27
CA CYS A 310 1.52 -16.48 13.11
C CYS A 310 1.27 -18.00 13.02
N GLY A 311 2.00 -18.72 12.15
CA GLY A 311 1.91 -20.18 12.00
C GLY A 311 0.66 -20.70 11.29
N ALA A 312 -0.21 -19.81 10.79
CA ALA A 312 -1.33 -20.18 9.94
C ALA A 312 -0.82 -20.40 8.50
N TRP A 313 -1.24 -21.51 7.89
CA TRP A 313 -1.03 -21.79 6.48
C TRP A 313 -2.25 -21.33 5.72
N THR A 314 -2.05 -20.59 4.64
CA THR A 314 -3.09 -20.24 3.69
C THR A 314 -3.11 -21.28 2.58
N GLU A 315 -4.31 -21.67 2.13
CA GLU A 315 -4.52 -22.63 1.05
C GLU A 315 -5.11 -21.92 -0.17
N PRO A 316 -4.30 -21.59 -1.20
CA PRO A 316 -4.82 -20.89 -2.37
C PRO A 316 -4.59 -21.65 -3.68
N THR A 317 -5.26 -21.17 -4.74
CA THR A 317 -5.42 -21.76 -6.07
C THR A 317 -4.43 -21.13 -7.07
N SER A 318 -3.52 -21.91 -7.67
CA SER A 318 -2.78 -21.44 -8.86
C SER A 318 -2.54 -22.58 -9.83
N ALA A 319 -2.22 -22.22 -11.07
CA ALA A 319 -2.01 -23.15 -12.17
C ALA A 319 -0.76 -22.76 -12.96
N VAL A 320 0.12 -23.72 -13.20
CA VAL A 320 1.33 -23.51 -14.01
C VAL A 320 1.11 -24.16 -15.36
N LEU A 321 1.42 -23.45 -16.44
CA LEU A 321 1.15 -23.86 -17.81
C LEU A 321 2.46 -24.08 -18.56
N ARG A 322 2.62 -25.26 -19.15
CA ARG A 322 3.73 -25.49 -20.08
C ARG A 322 3.31 -25.03 -21.48
N VAL A 323 3.99 -24.02 -22.01
CA VAL A 323 3.66 -23.43 -23.32
C VAL A 323 4.64 -23.97 -24.35
N THR A 324 4.20 -24.88 -25.19
CA THR A 324 5.08 -25.41 -26.25
C THR A 324 5.14 -24.45 -27.42
N SER A 325 6.15 -24.58 -28.28
CA SER A 325 6.25 -23.80 -29.52
C SER A 325 5.04 -23.95 -30.47
N GLY A 326 4.18 -24.95 -30.24
CA GLY A 326 2.94 -25.16 -30.98
C GLY A 326 1.69 -24.50 -30.36
N THR A 327 1.78 -23.94 -29.16
CA THR A 327 0.66 -23.30 -28.48
C THR A 327 0.34 -21.97 -29.15
N SER A 328 -0.88 -21.82 -29.65
CA SER A 328 -1.39 -20.60 -30.29
C SER A 328 -1.73 -19.51 -29.26
N ASP A 329 -1.90 -18.27 -29.72
CA ASP A 329 -2.29 -17.14 -28.85
C ASP A 329 -3.65 -17.37 -28.20
N ASP A 330 -4.59 -17.92 -28.98
CA ASP A 330 -5.94 -18.21 -28.52
C ASP A 330 -5.92 -19.33 -27.44
N GLU A 331 -5.13 -20.39 -27.63
CA GLU A 331 -4.98 -21.45 -26.62
C GLU A 331 -4.36 -20.92 -25.32
N LEU A 332 -3.40 -20.00 -25.40
CA LEU A 332 -2.80 -19.39 -24.22
C LEU A 332 -3.78 -18.45 -23.50
N ALA A 333 -4.60 -17.71 -24.25
CA ALA A 333 -5.64 -16.84 -23.71
C ALA A 333 -6.77 -17.63 -23.02
N ASP A 334 -7.20 -18.73 -23.63
CA ASP A 334 -8.21 -19.63 -23.06
C ASP A 334 -7.70 -20.23 -21.73
N LEU A 335 -6.44 -20.67 -21.68
CA LEU A 335 -5.85 -21.20 -20.45
C LEU A 335 -5.76 -20.14 -19.34
N ILE A 336 -5.34 -18.92 -19.64
CA ILE A 336 -5.34 -17.81 -18.66
C ILE A 336 -6.75 -17.57 -18.12
N THR A 337 -7.75 -17.59 -19.01
CA THR A 337 -9.16 -17.41 -18.66
C THR A 337 -9.66 -18.54 -17.75
N ASP A 338 -9.28 -19.78 -18.03
CA ASP A 338 -9.64 -20.93 -17.19
C ASP A 338 -9.06 -20.83 -15.77
N VAL A 339 -7.84 -20.32 -15.62
CA VAL A 339 -7.23 -20.09 -14.29
C VAL A 339 -7.99 -19.03 -13.51
N ILE A 340 -8.35 -17.92 -14.15
CA ILE A 340 -9.14 -16.85 -13.53
C ILE A 340 -10.51 -17.38 -13.11
N ASN A 341 -11.20 -18.09 -14.00
CA ASN A 341 -12.52 -18.65 -13.71
C ASN A 341 -12.49 -19.67 -12.55
N ALA A 342 -11.42 -20.47 -12.46
CA ALA A 342 -11.25 -21.44 -11.38
C ALA A 342 -11.00 -20.74 -10.03
N ASP A 343 -10.19 -19.69 -10.00
CA ASP A 343 -9.95 -18.85 -8.81
C ASP A 343 -11.23 -18.15 -8.35
N ASP A 344 -12.00 -17.58 -9.29
CA ASP A 344 -13.29 -16.94 -8.99
C ASP A 344 -14.33 -17.93 -8.47
N ALA A 345 -14.37 -19.16 -9.00
CA ALA A 345 -15.27 -20.20 -8.52
C ALA A 345 -14.93 -20.63 -7.08
N ASP A 346 -13.64 -20.86 -6.80
CA ASP A 346 -13.14 -21.22 -5.46
C ASP A 346 -13.37 -20.09 -4.44
N GLN A 347 -13.20 -18.82 -4.86
CA GLN A 347 -13.61 -17.67 -4.05
C GLN A 347 -15.11 -17.67 -3.76
N GLY A 348 -15.95 -17.92 -4.76
CA GLY A 348 -17.40 -18.00 -4.58
C GLY A 348 -17.79 -19.06 -3.54
N GLU A 349 -17.17 -20.24 -3.60
CA GLU A 349 -17.38 -21.31 -2.62
C GLU A 349 -16.94 -20.91 -1.20
N ARG A 350 -15.81 -20.20 -1.06
CA ARG A 350 -15.33 -19.68 0.24
C ARG A 350 -16.27 -18.63 0.81
N GLU A 351 -16.74 -17.70 -0.02
CA GLU A 351 -17.69 -16.66 0.40
C GLU A 351 -19.02 -17.25 0.82
N ASP A 352 -19.54 -18.23 0.08
CA ASP A 352 -20.77 -18.94 0.43
C ASP A 352 -20.60 -19.70 1.76
N ALA A 353 -19.47 -20.40 1.95
CA ALA A 353 -19.16 -21.06 3.22
C ALA A 353 -18.97 -20.06 4.39
N ALA A 354 -18.48 -18.84 4.12
CA ALA A 354 -18.38 -17.78 5.12
C ALA A 354 -19.77 -17.22 5.49
N ARG A 355 -20.63 -16.97 4.51
CA ARG A 355 -22.04 -16.56 4.72
C ARG A 355 -22.82 -17.61 5.50
N ASP A 356 -22.62 -18.89 5.19
CA ASP A 356 -23.27 -19.98 5.93
C ASP A 356 -22.82 -20.03 7.40
N ARG A 357 -21.52 -19.80 7.67
CA ARG A 357 -21.00 -19.70 9.04
C ARG A 357 -21.55 -18.47 9.78
N GLU A 358 -21.60 -17.32 9.13
CA GLU A 358 -22.18 -16.09 9.69
C GLU A 358 -23.67 -16.29 10.01
N ALA A 359 -24.43 -16.93 9.12
CA ALA A 359 -25.83 -17.25 9.34
C ALA A 359 -26.01 -18.20 10.54
N ALA A 360 -25.16 -19.22 10.66
CA ALA A 360 -25.19 -20.14 11.80
C ALA A 360 -24.86 -19.43 13.13
N ALA A 361 -23.83 -18.58 13.14
CA ALA A 361 -23.44 -17.81 14.33
C ALA A 361 -24.55 -16.83 14.77
N ASN A 362 -25.23 -16.17 13.82
CA ASN A 362 -26.37 -15.30 14.11
C ASN A 362 -27.55 -16.05 14.74
N VAL A 363 -27.83 -17.28 14.27
CA VAL A 363 -28.85 -18.15 14.88
C VAL A 363 -28.47 -18.51 16.30
N ALA A 364 -27.22 -18.95 16.54
CA ALA A 364 -26.72 -19.28 17.87
C ALA A 364 -26.78 -18.09 18.83
N LEU A 365 -26.42 -16.89 18.38
CA LEU A 365 -26.50 -15.67 19.18
C LEU A 365 -27.94 -15.32 19.56
N THR A 366 -28.88 -15.52 18.63
CA THR A 366 -30.31 -15.29 18.88
C THR A 366 -30.85 -16.26 19.93
N GLU A 367 -30.53 -17.56 19.81
CA GLU A 367 -30.93 -18.59 20.78
C GLU A 367 -30.32 -18.32 22.17
N ALA A 368 -29.04 -17.94 22.23
CA ALA A 368 -28.37 -17.59 23.49
C ALA A 368 -28.97 -16.35 24.16
N ALA A 369 -29.35 -15.34 23.37
CA ALA A 369 -30.01 -14.14 23.88
C ALA A 369 -31.42 -14.44 24.42
N GLU A 370 -32.17 -15.34 23.79
CA GLU A 370 -33.46 -15.80 24.29
C GLU A 370 -33.32 -16.58 25.61
N ALA A 371 -32.36 -17.52 25.69
CA ALA A 371 -32.07 -18.25 26.92
C ALA A 371 -31.67 -17.31 28.08
N LEU A 372 -30.87 -16.28 27.80
CA LEU A 372 -30.51 -15.26 28.79
C LEU A 372 -31.74 -14.46 29.27
N ARG A 373 -32.68 -14.17 28.38
CA ARG A 373 -33.93 -13.50 28.73
C ARG A 373 -34.76 -14.38 29.67
N GLU A 374 -34.94 -15.65 29.34
CA GLU A 374 -35.68 -16.61 30.16
C GLU A 374 -35.03 -16.81 31.55
N ALA A 375 -33.70 -16.90 31.60
CA ALA A 375 -32.97 -17.04 32.86
C ALA A 375 -33.14 -15.80 33.77
N ARG A 376 -33.18 -14.60 33.18
CA ARG A 376 -33.46 -13.36 33.92
C ARG A 376 -34.90 -13.29 34.43
N ASP A 377 -35.87 -13.66 33.59
CA ASP A 377 -37.27 -13.74 33.99
C ASP A 377 -37.43 -14.71 35.19
N ALA A 378 -36.80 -15.88 35.15
CA ALA A 378 -36.80 -16.86 36.25
C ALA A 378 -36.13 -16.35 37.53
N ARG A 379 -35.04 -15.59 37.40
CA ARG A 379 -34.37 -14.94 38.54
C ARG A 379 -35.28 -13.91 39.20
N ASP A 380 -35.94 -13.06 38.41
CA ASP A 380 -36.84 -12.01 38.92
C ASP A 380 -38.06 -12.62 39.62
N GLU A 381 -38.59 -13.74 39.12
CA GLU A 381 -39.63 -14.54 39.79
C GLU A 381 -39.12 -15.13 41.13
N ALA A 382 -37.91 -15.68 41.16
CA ALA A 382 -37.32 -16.23 42.38
C ALA A 382 -37.03 -15.14 43.43
N GLU A 383 -36.57 -13.96 43.02
CA GLU A 383 -36.37 -12.80 43.90
C GLU A 383 -37.69 -12.35 44.51
N SER A 384 -38.76 -12.25 43.71
CA SER A 384 -40.11 -11.93 44.17
C SER A 384 -40.65 -12.96 45.17
N ALA A 385 -40.33 -14.25 44.98
CA ALA A 385 -40.69 -15.31 45.91
C ALA A 385 -39.92 -15.23 47.24
N VAL A 386 -38.65 -14.80 47.21
CA VAL A 386 -37.89 -14.53 48.43
C VAL A 386 -38.51 -13.38 49.21
N GLU A 387 -38.87 -12.28 48.55
CA GLU A 387 -39.53 -11.12 49.19
C GLU A 387 -40.87 -11.54 49.83
N THR A 388 -41.71 -12.26 49.08
CA THR A 388 -43.01 -12.76 49.60
C THR A 388 -42.82 -13.65 50.83
N ALA A 389 -41.86 -14.57 50.79
CA ALA A 389 -41.60 -15.47 51.91
C ALA A 389 -41.04 -14.73 53.15
N GLN A 390 -40.32 -13.62 52.94
CA GLN A 390 -39.87 -12.73 54.02
C GLN A 390 -41.04 -11.97 54.65
N ASP A 391 -41.94 -11.41 53.85
CA ASP A 391 -43.16 -10.76 54.34
C ASP A 391 -44.02 -11.72 55.18
N ASP A 392 -44.18 -12.97 54.72
CA ASP A 392 -44.92 -14.02 55.45
C ASP A 392 -44.25 -14.36 56.79
N LEU A 393 -42.91 -14.41 56.83
CA LEU A 393 -42.16 -14.65 58.06
C LEU A 393 -42.38 -13.49 59.05
N ASP A 394 -42.28 -12.25 58.58
CA ASP A 394 -42.47 -11.06 59.40
C ASP A 394 -43.91 -11.01 59.97
N GLU A 395 -44.93 -11.31 59.15
CA GLU A 395 -46.33 -11.39 59.62
C GLU A 395 -46.50 -12.48 60.69
N ALA A 396 -45.90 -13.67 60.49
CA ALA A 396 -45.97 -14.76 61.45
C ALA A 396 -45.32 -14.40 62.79
N GLN A 397 -44.18 -13.71 62.75
CA GLN A 397 -43.47 -13.22 63.93
C GLN A 397 -44.29 -12.17 64.70
N ASP A 398 -44.84 -11.17 64.00
CA ASP A 398 -45.66 -10.12 64.60
C ASP A 398 -46.95 -10.68 65.23
N ALA A 399 -47.52 -11.72 64.63
CA ALA A 399 -48.69 -12.41 65.15
C ALA A 399 -48.38 -13.41 66.29
N GLY A 400 -47.11 -13.67 66.61
CA GLY A 400 -46.68 -14.68 67.58
C GLY A 400 -47.07 -16.10 67.17
N ARG A 401 -47.14 -16.38 65.87
CA ARG A 401 -47.41 -17.70 65.29
C ARG A 401 -46.11 -18.51 65.18
N ASP A 402 -46.24 -19.81 64.91
CA ASP A 402 -45.10 -20.67 64.58
C ASP A 402 -44.50 -20.23 63.23
N THR A 403 -43.18 -20.03 63.17
CA THR A 403 -42.45 -19.50 62.00
C THR A 403 -41.82 -20.60 61.14
N SER A 404 -41.89 -21.87 61.56
CA SER A 404 -41.17 -22.96 60.90
C SER A 404 -41.47 -23.08 59.41
N ASP A 405 -42.74 -22.91 59.03
CA ASP A 405 -43.17 -23.07 57.63
C ASP A 405 -42.66 -21.92 56.76
N ALA A 406 -42.64 -20.69 57.29
CA ALA A 406 -42.11 -19.51 56.60
C ALA A 406 -40.58 -19.59 56.44
N GLU A 407 -39.87 -20.08 57.45
CA GLU A 407 -38.41 -20.30 57.38
C GLU A 407 -38.03 -21.35 56.30
N VAL A 408 -38.83 -22.42 56.17
CA VAL A 408 -38.67 -23.41 55.11
C VAL A 408 -38.96 -22.79 53.74
N ALA A 409 -40.02 -21.98 53.61
CA ALA A 409 -40.36 -21.29 52.37
C ALA A 409 -39.25 -20.33 51.91
N ILE A 410 -38.70 -19.51 52.82
CA ILE A 410 -37.57 -18.62 52.53
C ILE A 410 -36.35 -19.42 52.07
N THR A 411 -36.05 -20.53 52.75
CA THR A 411 -34.90 -21.38 52.38
C THR A 411 -35.08 -21.96 50.98
N ALA A 412 -36.27 -22.45 50.65
CA ALA A 412 -36.59 -22.96 49.31
C ALA A 412 -36.49 -21.86 48.23
N ALA A 413 -37.03 -20.67 48.50
CA ALA A 413 -36.97 -19.54 47.58
C ALA A 413 -35.52 -19.08 47.32
N ARG A 414 -34.67 -19.06 48.35
CA ARG A 414 -33.24 -18.73 48.20
C ARG A 414 -32.47 -19.76 47.39
N VAL A 415 -32.80 -21.05 47.52
CA VAL A 415 -32.21 -22.10 46.68
C VAL A 415 -32.61 -21.89 45.22
N ALA A 416 -33.89 -21.62 44.94
CA ALA A 416 -34.36 -21.31 43.58
C ALA A 416 -33.68 -20.06 43.00
N LEU A 417 -33.47 -19.01 43.81
CA LEU A 417 -32.75 -17.82 43.39
C LEU A 417 -31.29 -18.13 43.01
N ALA A 418 -30.58 -18.92 43.82
CA ALA A 418 -29.20 -19.32 43.52
C ALA A 418 -29.12 -20.18 42.24
N GLU A 419 -30.09 -21.06 42.00
CA GLU A 419 -30.19 -21.83 40.74
C GLU A 419 -30.43 -20.92 39.54
N ALA A 420 -31.30 -19.92 39.68
CA ALA A 420 -31.58 -18.95 38.61
C ALA A 420 -30.37 -18.02 38.33
N GLU A 421 -29.65 -17.57 39.36
CA GLU A 421 -28.40 -16.81 39.20
C GLU A 421 -27.35 -17.62 38.44
N SER A 422 -27.19 -18.91 38.76
CA SER A 422 -26.28 -19.80 38.04
C SER A 422 -26.70 -20.00 36.57
N ALA A 423 -28.01 -20.08 36.29
CA ALA A 423 -28.52 -20.14 34.92
C ALA A 423 -28.24 -18.85 34.13
N VAL A 424 -28.35 -17.68 34.77
CA VAL A 424 -28.00 -16.39 34.15
C VAL A 424 -26.51 -16.32 33.82
N GLU A 425 -25.63 -16.81 34.69
CA GLU A 425 -24.19 -16.87 34.44
C GLU A 425 -23.88 -17.74 33.21
N ALA A 426 -24.41 -18.96 33.16
CA ALA A 426 -24.24 -19.87 32.02
C ALA A 426 -24.78 -19.29 30.70
N ALA A 427 -25.93 -18.60 30.75
CA ALA A 427 -26.50 -17.97 29.57
C ALA A 427 -25.65 -16.76 29.08
N ASN A 428 -25.02 -16.01 30.00
CA ASN A 428 -24.09 -14.94 29.60
C ASN A 428 -22.82 -15.52 28.94
N GLU A 429 -22.28 -16.63 29.44
CA GLU A 429 -21.14 -17.31 28.80
C GLU A 429 -21.49 -17.76 27.37
N ALA A 430 -22.67 -18.35 27.17
CA ALA A 430 -23.15 -18.75 25.84
C ALA A 430 -23.28 -17.57 24.87
N VAL A 431 -23.75 -16.41 25.35
CA VAL A 431 -23.82 -15.18 24.53
C VAL A 431 -22.41 -14.69 24.16
N GLN A 432 -21.45 -14.75 25.08
CA GLN A 432 -20.06 -14.36 24.79
C GLN A 432 -19.41 -15.28 23.77
N GLU A 433 -19.61 -16.60 23.89
CA GLU A 433 -19.12 -17.59 22.92
C GLU A 433 -19.72 -17.36 21.53
N ALA A 434 -21.05 -17.25 21.42
CA ALA A 434 -21.72 -17.00 20.14
C ALA A 434 -21.33 -15.65 19.51
N SER A 435 -21.10 -14.62 20.33
CA SER A 435 -20.58 -13.33 19.84
C SER A 435 -19.16 -13.43 19.32
N GLY A 436 -18.31 -14.28 19.91
CA GLY A 436 -16.96 -14.56 19.42
C GLY A 436 -16.99 -15.29 18.08
N GLU A 437 -17.84 -16.30 17.95
CA GLU A 437 -18.03 -17.05 16.69
C GLU A 437 -18.54 -16.15 15.56
N LEU A 438 -19.44 -15.21 15.85
CA LEU A 438 -19.91 -14.23 14.87
C LEU A 438 -18.79 -13.31 14.41
N ALA A 439 -17.98 -12.79 15.34
CA ALA A 439 -16.85 -11.94 14.98
C ALA A 439 -15.81 -12.68 14.11
N ASP A 440 -15.54 -13.96 14.42
CA ASP A 440 -14.66 -14.81 13.61
C ASP A 440 -15.24 -15.11 12.22
N ALA A 441 -16.57 -15.24 12.11
CA ALA A 441 -17.26 -15.44 10.83
C ALA A 441 -17.23 -14.17 9.96
N GLU A 442 -17.52 -13.00 10.55
CA GLU A 442 -17.44 -11.70 9.88
C GLU A 442 -16.02 -11.40 9.40
N ALA A 443 -15.01 -11.69 10.22
CA ALA A 443 -13.61 -11.55 9.84
C ALA A 443 -13.20 -12.48 8.68
N GLY A 444 -13.95 -13.55 8.41
CA GLY A 444 -13.71 -14.44 7.28
C GLY A 444 -14.27 -13.94 5.94
N LEU A 445 -15.07 -12.88 5.94
CA LEU A 445 -15.63 -12.26 4.72
C LEU A 445 -14.75 -11.14 4.14
N TYR A 446 -13.76 -10.66 4.90
CA TYR A 446 -12.85 -9.56 4.55
C TYR A 446 -11.41 -10.04 4.54
#